data_AF-A0A0Q7MH70-F1
#
_entry.id   AF-A0A0Q7MH70-F1
#
_cell.length_a   1.000
_cell.length_b   1.000
_cell.length_c   1.000
_cell.angle_alpha   90.00
_cell.angle_beta   90.00
_cell.angle_gamma   90.00
#
_symmetry.space_group_name_H-M   'P 1'
#
loop_
_entity.id
_entity.type
_entity.pdbx_description
1 polymer ?
#
loop_
_entity_poly.entity_id
_entity_poly.type
_entity_poly.pdbx_seq_one_letter_code
_entity_poly.pdbx_strand_id
1 'polypeptide(L)'
;MPILPTPRDPRLITLRRGGTLTDEDHRLLAGWALLCAEHVLHLFEDDHPDDHRPRDALAIGRAWIRGEVPMKTAHDAAFQANAAARGLPDPARFAALAAGQAVAVAHVAAHDLGAAAYAIRAVGADRRLAERDWQREQLPAAVRELVLDDQRLRSAICWHVFDD
;
A
#
# COMPACT_ATOMS: atom_id res chain seq x y z
N MET A 1 7.85 -5.61 12.10
CA MET A 1 8.92 -5.10 11.21
C MET A 1 8.26 -4.21 10.16
N PRO A 2 8.81 -3.05 9.80
CA PRO A 2 8.36 -2.35 8.60
C PRO A 2 8.58 -3.27 7.39
N ILE A 3 7.60 -3.34 6.47
CA ILE A 3 7.68 -4.12 5.23
C ILE A 3 8.53 -3.33 4.22
N LEU A 4 9.79 -3.06 4.60
CA LEU A 4 10.76 -2.34 3.79
C LEU A 4 12.02 -3.19 3.67
N PRO A 5 12.55 -3.37 2.45
CA PRO A 5 13.72 -4.22 2.23
C PRO A 5 14.98 -3.58 2.81
N THR A 6 15.90 -4.43 3.26
CA THR A 6 17.29 -4.05 3.55
C THR A 6 18.20 -5.05 2.83
N PRO A 7 19.02 -4.63 1.83
CA PRO A 7 19.21 -3.26 1.36
C PRO A 7 18.02 -2.70 0.56
N ARG A 8 17.96 -1.37 0.40
CA ARG A 8 16.93 -0.70 -0.41
C ARG A 8 17.16 -0.95 -1.89
N ASP A 9 16.10 -1.22 -2.64
CA ASP A 9 16.15 -1.35 -4.09
C ASP A 9 16.21 0.04 -4.76
N PRO A 10 17.25 0.38 -5.54
CA PRO A 10 17.33 1.64 -6.28
C PRO A 10 16.15 1.87 -7.24
N ARG A 11 15.50 0.80 -7.72
CA ARG A 11 14.30 0.86 -8.57
C ARG A 11 13.07 1.39 -7.86
N LEU A 12 13.09 1.44 -6.52
CA LEU A 12 12.03 2.01 -5.67
C LEU A 12 12.45 3.35 -5.04
N ILE A 13 13.52 3.96 -5.54
CA ILE A 13 14.02 5.27 -5.12
C ILE A 13 13.92 6.22 -6.31
N THR A 14 13.30 7.39 -6.10
CA THR A 14 13.14 8.40 -7.17
C THR A 14 14.48 8.92 -7.68
N LEU A 15 14.56 9.30 -8.95
CA LEU A 15 15.74 9.91 -9.58
C LEU A 15 16.34 11.05 -8.73
N ARG A 16 15.50 11.98 -8.23
CA ARG A 16 15.90 13.10 -7.35
C ARG A 16 16.52 12.69 -6.00
N ARG A 17 16.44 11.41 -5.64
CA ARG A 17 17.00 10.82 -4.41
C ARG A 17 18.09 9.79 -4.71
N GLY A 18 18.60 9.74 -5.95
CA GLY A 18 19.71 8.88 -6.36
C GLY A 18 19.34 7.45 -6.74
N GLY A 19 18.05 7.17 -7.00
CA GLY A 19 17.61 5.88 -7.56
C GLY A 19 17.28 5.99 -9.05
N THR A 20 16.45 5.06 -9.54
CA THR A 20 16.07 4.98 -10.97
C THR A 20 14.58 5.16 -11.24
N LEU A 21 13.75 5.31 -10.20
CA LEU A 21 12.30 5.47 -10.35
C LEU A 21 11.94 6.88 -10.86
N THR A 22 11.13 6.97 -11.91
CA THR A 22 10.59 8.25 -12.36
C THR A 22 9.46 8.74 -11.43
N ASP A 23 9.17 10.04 -11.45
CA ASP A 23 8.03 10.59 -10.69
C ASP A 23 6.67 10.15 -11.25
N GLU A 24 6.63 9.75 -12.52
CA GLU A 24 5.45 9.15 -13.13
C GLU A 24 5.23 7.73 -12.60
N ASP A 25 6.26 6.88 -12.64
CA ASP A 25 6.19 5.52 -12.10
C ASP A 25 5.92 5.52 -10.59
N HIS A 26 6.49 6.47 -9.84
CA HIS A 26 6.20 6.63 -8.41
C HIS A 26 4.71 6.89 -8.16
N ARG A 27 4.07 7.71 -8.99
CA ARG A 27 2.62 7.95 -8.92
C ARG A 27 1.81 6.74 -9.38
N LEU A 28 2.29 5.94 -10.33
CA LEU A 28 1.66 4.67 -10.72
C LEU A 28 1.68 3.65 -9.57
N LEU A 29 2.82 3.50 -8.88
CA LEU A 29 2.93 2.63 -7.69
C LEU A 29 1.99 3.09 -6.58
N ALA A 30 1.91 4.40 -6.33
CA ALA A 30 0.97 4.95 -5.35
C ALA A 30 -0.49 4.70 -5.76
N GLY A 31 -0.82 4.89 -7.04
CA GLY A 31 -2.16 4.65 -7.57
C GLY A 31 -2.60 3.21 -7.41
N TRP A 32 -1.72 2.26 -7.69
CA TRP A 32 -1.96 0.84 -7.50
C TRP A 32 -2.10 0.47 -6.01
N ALA A 33 -1.20 0.94 -5.15
CA ALA A 33 -1.27 0.69 -3.71
C ALA A 33 -2.58 1.20 -3.08
N LEU A 34 -3.05 2.38 -3.51
CA LEU A 34 -4.34 2.92 -3.10
C LEU A 34 -5.51 2.05 -3.56
N LEU A 35 -5.48 1.53 -4.80
CA LEU A 35 -6.51 0.59 -5.28
C LEU A 35 -6.58 -0.68 -4.41
N CYS A 36 -5.43 -1.26 -4.06
CA CYS A 36 -5.37 -2.43 -3.18
C CYS A 36 -6.00 -2.14 -1.80
N ALA A 37 -5.68 -0.98 -1.21
CA ALA A 37 -6.22 -0.59 0.09
C ALA A 37 -7.71 -0.23 0.03
N GLU A 38 -8.17 0.46 -1.03
CA GLU A 38 -9.56 0.80 -1.26
C GLU A 38 -10.44 -0.46 -1.40
N HIS A 39 -9.94 -1.51 -2.04
CA HIS A 39 -10.68 -2.76 -2.24
C HIS A 39 -11.09 -3.44 -0.92
N VAL A 40 -10.23 -3.36 0.10
CA VAL A 40 -10.46 -3.97 1.41
C VAL A 40 -10.96 -3.00 2.46
N LEU A 41 -11.13 -1.71 2.11
CA LEU A 41 -11.50 -0.66 3.06
C LEU A 41 -12.83 -0.94 3.79
N HIS A 42 -13.78 -1.56 3.10
CA HIS A 42 -15.07 -1.96 3.67
C HIS A 42 -14.92 -2.82 4.93
N LEU A 43 -13.88 -3.67 5.03
CA LEU A 43 -13.63 -4.50 6.22
C LEU A 43 -13.33 -3.68 7.48
N PHE A 44 -12.80 -2.46 7.31
CA PHE A 44 -12.65 -1.52 8.40
C PHE A 44 -13.97 -0.79 8.67
N GLU A 45 -14.64 -0.32 7.62
CA GLU A 45 -15.84 0.52 7.72
C GLU A 45 -17.06 -0.23 8.28
N ASP A 46 -17.14 -1.53 8.04
CA ASP A 46 -18.19 -2.40 8.61
C ASP A 46 -18.02 -2.58 10.12
N ASP A 47 -16.78 -2.57 10.62
CA ASP A 47 -16.44 -2.74 12.04
C ASP A 47 -16.43 -1.39 12.79
N HIS A 48 -16.00 -0.31 12.13
CA HIS A 48 -15.84 1.04 12.67
C HIS A 48 -16.42 2.12 11.73
N PRO A 49 -17.74 2.18 11.54
CA PRO A 49 -18.36 3.06 10.54
C PRO A 49 -18.16 4.56 10.78
N ASP A 50 -18.01 4.95 12.06
CA ASP A 50 -17.83 6.35 12.47
C ASP A 50 -16.37 6.82 12.45
N ASP A 51 -15.41 5.92 12.20
CA ASP A 51 -14.00 6.27 12.08
C ASP A 51 -13.61 6.44 10.62
N HIS A 52 -13.43 7.68 10.18
CA HIS A 52 -13.12 7.99 8.79
C HIS A 52 -11.62 8.04 8.48
N ARG A 53 -10.74 7.83 9.48
CA ARG A 53 -9.29 8.03 9.32
C ARG A 53 -8.68 7.24 8.14
N PRO A 54 -8.99 5.95 7.89
CA PRO A 54 -8.46 5.25 6.73
C PRO A 54 -8.98 5.80 5.39
N ARG A 55 -10.29 6.09 5.29
CA ARG A 55 -10.91 6.66 4.08
C ARG A 55 -10.32 8.03 3.73
N ASP A 56 -10.20 8.90 4.74
CA ASP A 56 -9.63 10.25 4.59
C ASP A 56 -8.16 10.18 4.17
N ALA A 57 -7.40 9.24 4.73
CA ALA A 57 -6.01 9.03 4.34
C ALA A 57 -5.88 8.63 2.86
N LEU A 58 -6.72 7.70 2.38
CA LEU A 58 -6.73 7.29 0.96
C LEU A 58 -7.07 8.46 0.03
N ALA A 59 -8.03 9.31 0.42
CA ALA A 59 -8.36 10.53 -0.31
C ALA A 59 -7.15 11.50 -0.39
N ILE A 60 -6.40 11.66 0.71
CA ILE A 60 -5.16 12.43 0.74
C ILE A 60 -4.09 11.81 -0.17
N GLY A 61 -3.97 10.48 -0.20
CA GLY A 61 -3.08 9.77 -1.13
C GLY A 61 -3.42 10.09 -2.60
N ARG A 62 -4.71 10.08 -2.95
CA ARG A 62 -5.17 10.49 -4.29
C ARG A 62 -4.87 11.97 -4.58
N ALA A 63 -5.04 12.86 -3.61
CA ALA A 63 -4.69 14.28 -3.73
C ALA A 63 -3.17 14.48 -3.96
N TRP A 64 -2.33 13.67 -3.31
CA TRP A 64 -0.88 13.71 -3.51
C TRP A 64 -0.50 13.31 -4.95
N ILE A 65 -1.12 12.27 -5.51
CA ILE A 65 -0.91 11.86 -6.91
C ILE A 65 -1.23 13.01 -7.89
N ARG A 66 -2.28 13.79 -7.58
CA ARG A 66 -2.69 14.98 -8.36
C ARG A 66 -1.81 16.22 -8.10
N GLY A 67 -0.89 16.18 -7.14
CA GLY A 67 -0.04 17.31 -6.77
C GLY A 67 -0.73 18.37 -5.91
N GLU A 68 -1.88 18.07 -5.32
CA GLU A 68 -2.69 19.03 -4.56
C GLU A 68 -2.21 19.19 -3.11
N VAL A 69 -1.54 18.18 -2.56
CA VAL A 69 -1.00 18.19 -1.20
C VAL A 69 0.48 17.80 -1.20
N PRO A 70 1.30 18.37 -0.30
CA PRO A 70 2.70 18.00 -0.20
C PRO A 70 2.87 16.60 0.40
N MET A 71 4.00 15.95 0.12
CA MET A 71 4.35 14.62 0.66
C MET A 71 4.19 14.53 2.18
N LYS A 72 4.53 15.60 2.92
CA LYS A 72 4.41 15.62 4.38
C LYS A 72 2.96 15.43 4.84
N THR A 73 1.98 16.04 4.17
CA THR A 73 0.55 15.86 4.48
C THR A 73 0.12 14.41 4.27
N ALA A 74 0.57 13.78 3.17
CA ALA A 74 0.32 12.36 2.95
C ALA A 74 0.98 11.48 4.03
N HIS A 75 2.22 11.77 4.39
CA HIS A 75 2.93 11.02 5.43
C HIS A 75 2.25 11.15 6.81
N ASP A 76 1.76 12.34 7.17
CA ASP A 76 1.00 12.54 8.41
C ASP A 76 -0.33 11.77 8.39
N ALA A 77 -1.04 11.75 7.25
CA ALA A 77 -2.25 10.97 7.06
C ALA A 77 -2.02 9.45 7.16
N ALA A 78 -0.88 8.97 6.65
CA ALA A 78 -0.48 7.57 6.81
C ALA A 78 -0.37 7.16 8.28
N PHE A 79 0.14 8.03 9.16
CA PHE A 79 0.16 7.77 10.61
C PHE A 79 -1.23 7.73 11.22
N GLN A 80 -2.16 8.57 10.76
CA GLN A 80 -3.55 8.57 11.25
C GLN A 80 -4.26 7.26 10.89
N ALA A 81 -4.12 6.78 9.65
CA ALA A 81 -4.64 5.48 9.24
C ALA A 81 -4.05 4.32 10.06
N ASN A 82 -2.72 4.31 10.27
CA ASN A 82 -2.06 3.30 11.10
C ASN A 82 -2.54 3.34 12.57
N ALA A 83 -2.85 4.52 13.10
CA ALA A 83 -3.37 4.68 14.46
C ALA A 83 -4.81 4.13 14.60
N ALA A 84 -5.60 4.13 13.52
CA ALA A 84 -6.94 3.55 13.50
C ALA A 84 -6.94 2.03 13.66
N ALA A 85 -5.86 1.36 13.27
CA ALA A 85 -5.72 -0.10 13.39
C ALA A 85 -5.57 -0.62 14.83
N ARG A 86 -5.34 0.25 15.82
CA ARG A 86 -4.96 -0.16 17.18
C ARG A 86 -6.12 -0.83 17.92
N GLY A 87 -5.87 -2.04 18.42
CA GLY A 87 -6.85 -2.81 19.20
C GLY A 87 -7.91 -3.52 18.37
N LEU A 88 -7.83 -3.43 17.03
CA LEU A 88 -8.84 -3.99 16.14
C LEU A 88 -8.60 -5.48 15.81
N PRO A 89 -9.69 -6.22 15.49
CA PRO A 89 -9.59 -7.56 14.91
C PRO A 89 -8.89 -7.52 13.55
N ASP A 90 -8.36 -8.66 13.13
CA ASP A 90 -7.46 -8.79 11.97
C ASP A 90 -7.98 -8.15 10.67
N PRO A 91 -9.23 -8.38 10.20
CA PRO A 91 -9.71 -7.77 8.96
C PRO A 91 -9.66 -6.24 8.98
N ALA A 92 -10.30 -5.62 9.98
CA ALA A 92 -10.32 -4.17 10.14
C ALA A 92 -8.92 -3.60 10.39
N ARG A 93 -8.13 -4.25 11.26
CA ARG A 93 -6.74 -3.87 11.54
C ARG A 93 -5.89 -3.83 10.28
N PHE A 94 -5.95 -4.86 9.46
CA PHE A 94 -5.14 -4.95 8.25
C PHE A 94 -5.64 -4.03 7.14
N ALA A 95 -6.95 -3.79 7.02
CA ALA A 95 -7.48 -2.78 6.10
C ALA A 95 -6.96 -1.36 6.44
N ALA A 96 -6.97 -0.97 7.72
CA ALA A 96 -6.40 0.32 8.15
C ALA A 96 -4.88 0.41 7.94
N LEU A 97 -4.13 -0.67 8.20
CA LEU A 97 -2.69 -0.72 7.93
C LEU A 97 -2.39 -0.68 6.42
N ALA A 98 -3.23 -1.31 5.58
CA ALA A 98 -3.11 -1.24 4.13
C ALA A 98 -3.26 0.21 3.65
N ALA A 99 -4.26 0.94 4.14
CA ALA A 99 -4.45 2.36 3.86
C ALA A 99 -3.24 3.20 4.30
N GLY A 100 -2.73 2.97 5.50
CA GLY A 100 -1.52 3.65 5.99
C GLY A 100 -0.30 3.42 5.10
N GLN A 101 -0.06 2.18 4.66
CA GLN A 101 1.04 1.87 3.73
C GLN A 101 0.81 2.52 2.35
N ALA A 102 -0.40 2.47 1.82
CA ALA A 102 -0.71 3.02 0.49
C ALA A 102 -0.41 4.52 0.41
N VAL A 103 -0.75 5.26 1.46
CA VAL A 103 -0.50 6.70 1.52
C VAL A 103 0.98 7.00 1.81
N ALA A 104 1.66 6.13 2.56
CA ALA A 104 3.10 6.24 2.81
C ALA A 104 3.95 6.06 1.54
N VAL A 105 3.40 5.53 0.44
CA VAL A 105 4.07 5.48 -0.87
C VAL A 105 4.55 6.87 -1.29
N ALA A 106 3.78 7.93 -0.98
CA ALA A 106 4.19 9.32 -1.22
C ALA A 106 5.57 9.66 -0.62
N HIS A 107 5.89 9.08 0.54
CA HIS A 107 7.18 9.25 1.20
C HIS A 107 8.27 8.36 0.57
N VAL A 108 8.01 7.06 0.42
CA VAL A 108 8.94 6.05 -0.13
C VAL A 108 8.15 5.02 -0.94
N ALA A 109 8.54 4.79 -2.20
CA ALA A 109 7.78 3.95 -3.13
C ALA A 109 7.59 2.51 -2.64
N ALA A 110 8.58 1.95 -1.94
CA ALA A 110 8.57 0.58 -1.43
C ALA A 110 7.44 0.27 -0.41
N HIS A 111 6.68 1.26 0.05
CA HIS A 111 5.46 0.99 0.84
C HIS A 111 4.32 0.35 0.03
N ASP A 112 4.43 0.36 -1.30
CA ASP A 112 3.46 -0.24 -2.24
C ASP A 112 3.11 -1.70 -1.91
N LEU A 113 4.12 -2.56 -1.72
CA LEU A 113 3.90 -3.96 -1.33
C LEU A 113 3.41 -4.10 0.09
N GLY A 114 3.73 -3.14 0.98
CA GLY A 114 3.15 -3.12 2.31
C GLY A 114 1.62 -2.97 2.25
N ALA A 115 1.13 -2.10 1.37
CA ALA A 115 -0.31 -1.91 1.17
C ALA A 115 -0.98 -3.17 0.62
N ALA A 116 -0.41 -3.73 -0.45
CA ALA A 116 -0.88 -4.95 -1.09
C ALA A 116 -0.88 -6.16 -0.13
N ALA A 117 0.21 -6.34 0.61
CA ALA A 117 0.35 -7.45 1.56
C ALA A 117 -0.66 -7.36 2.70
N TYR A 118 -0.86 -6.17 3.29
CA TYR A 118 -1.88 -6.00 4.31
C TYR A 118 -3.30 -6.17 3.77
N ALA A 119 -3.59 -5.72 2.55
CA ALA A 119 -4.89 -5.96 1.92
C ALA A 119 -5.16 -7.47 1.75
N ILE A 120 -4.18 -8.24 1.29
CA ILE A 120 -4.29 -9.71 1.21
C ILE A 120 -4.52 -10.33 2.60
N ARG A 121 -3.87 -9.81 3.65
CA ARG A 121 -4.11 -10.28 5.01
C ARG A 121 -5.49 -9.91 5.55
N ALA A 122 -6.06 -8.78 5.12
CA ALA A 122 -7.36 -8.32 5.56
C ALA A 122 -8.48 -9.27 5.12
N VAL A 123 -8.40 -9.81 3.89
CA VAL A 123 -9.42 -10.73 3.34
C VAL A 123 -9.37 -12.15 3.91
N GLY A 124 -8.32 -12.49 4.66
CA GLY A 124 -8.13 -13.82 5.26
C GLY A 124 -7.54 -14.88 4.32
N ALA A 125 -7.12 -16.01 4.90
CA ALA A 125 -6.37 -17.06 4.20
C ALA A 125 -7.15 -17.67 3.02
N ASP A 126 -8.46 -17.86 3.17
CA ASP A 126 -9.33 -18.49 2.17
C ASP A 126 -9.48 -17.65 0.90
N ARG A 127 -9.32 -16.33 1.00
CA ARG A 127 -9.42 -15.38 -0.12
C ARG A 127 -8.07 -14.84 -0.58
N ARG A 128 -6.97 -15.31 0.02
CA ARG A 128 -5.60 -14.83 -0.24
C ARG A 128 -5.27 -14.79 -1.73
N LEU A 129 -5.46 -15.92 -2.43
CA LEU A 129 -5.12 -16.06 -3.84
C LEU A 129 -6.01 -15.18 -4.72
N ALA A 130 -7.31 -15.15 -4.44
CA ALA A 130 -8.25 -14.31 -5.19
C ALA A 130 -7.92 -12.82 -5.08
N GLU A 131 -7.59 -12.34 -3.88
CA GLU A 131 -7.17 -10.95 -3.68
C GLU A 131 -5.84 -10.64 -4.36
N ARG A 132 -4.85 -11.52 -4.22
CA ARG A 132 -3.54 -11.37 -4.89
C ARG A 132 -3.69 -11.29 -6.41
N ASP A 133 -4.49 -12.18 -6.99
CA ASP A 133 -4.68 -12.23 -8.44
C ASP A 133 -5.41 -10.99 -8.94
N TRP A 134 -6.45 -10.54 -8.22
CA TRP A 134 -7.11 -9.27 -8.48
C TRP A 134 -6.12 -8.08 -8.43
N GLN A 135 -5.26 -8.00 -7.40
CA GLN A 135 -4.25 -6.95 -7.29
C GLN A 135 -3.26 -6.96 -8.46
N ARG A 136 -2.88 -8.16 -8.95
CA ARG A 136 -2.01 -8.31 -10.13
C ARG A 136 -2.71 -7.89 -11.42
N GLU A 137 -4.01 -8.09 -11.55
CA GLU A 137 -4.80 -7.61 -12.69
C GLU A 137 -4.87 -6.08 -12.75
N GLN A 138 -4.85 -5.40 -11.59
CA GLN A 138 -4.88 -3.93 -11.51
C GLN A 138 -3.52 -3.25 -11.79
N LEU A 139 -2.44 -4.00 -12.00
CA LEU A 139 -1.11 -3.42 -12.18
C LEU A 139 -0.97 -2.66 -13.50
N PRO A 140 -0.58 -1.37 -13.49
CA PRO A 140 -0.25 -0.65 -14.70
C PRO A 140 0.93 -1.29 -15.43
N ALA A 141 0.86 -1.38 -16.76
CA ALA A 141 1.86 -2.07 -17.59
C ALA A 141 3.29 -1.56 -17.36
N ALA A 142 3.48 -0.25 -17.16
CA ALA A 142 4.79 0.37 -16.97
C ALA A 142 5.54 -0.09 -15.71
N VAL A 143 4.80 -0.42 -14.63
CA VAL A 143 5.39 -0.83 -13.35
C VAL A 143 5.16 -2.31 -13.03
N ARG A 144 4.45 -3.04 -13.90
CA ARG A 144 4.05 -4.44 -13.66
C ARG A 144 5.25 -5.34 -13.35
N GLU A 145 6.26 -5.35 -14.21
CA GLU A 145 7.43 -6.23 -14.03
C GLU A 145 8.22 -5.87 -12.77
N LEU A 146 8.34 -4.57 -12.45
CA LEU A 146 8.97 -4.10 -11.22
C LEU A 146 8.24 -4.67 -10.00
N VAL A 147 6.91 -4.52 -9.94
CA VAL A 147 6.12 -4.99 -8.79
C VAL A 147 6.15 -6.50 -8.67
N LEU A 148 6.02 -7.25 -9.77
CA LEU A 148 6.04 -8.71 -9.72
C LEU A 148 7.42 -9.25 -9.31
N ASP A 149 8.51 -8.62 -9.75
CA ASP A 149 9.85 -8.97 -9.30
C ASP A 149 10.04 -8.69 -7.81
N ASP A 150 9.59 -7.53 -7.36
CA ASP A 150 9.69 -7.13 -5.98
C ASP A 150 8.78 -7.96 -5.05
N GLN A 151 7.62 -8.43 -5.52
CA GLN A 151 6.79 -9.42 -4.83
C GLN A 151 7.58 -10.70 -4.54
N ARG A 152 8.34 -11.21 -5.52
CA ARG A 152 9.20 -12.39 -5.33
C ARG A 152 10.33 -12.13 -4.34
N LEU A 153 11.02 -10.99 -4.48
CA LEU A 153 12.17 -10.65 -3.63
C LEU A 153 11.76 -10.38 -2.17
N ARG A 154 10.62 -9.74 -1.95
CA ARG A 154 10.13 -9.33 -0.62
C ARG A 154 9.10 -10.30 -0.02
N SER A 155 8.82 -11.43 -0.68
CA SER A 155 7.76 -12.36 -0.25
C SER A 155 7.91 -12.78 1.21
N ALA A 156 9.13 -13.13 1.65
CA ALA A 156 9.40 -13.56 3.03
C ALA A 156 9.06 -12.50 4.08
N ILE A 157 9.35 -11.21 3.82
CA ILE A 157 9.00 -10.11 4.75
C ILE A 157 7.54 -9.68 4.63
N CYS A 158 6.83 -10.17 3.61
CA CYS A 158 5.41 -10.02 3.39
C CYS A 158 4.62 -11.28 3.75
N TRP A 159 5.16 -12.19 4.57
CA TRP A 159 4.49 -13.42 5.02
C TRP A 159 4.08 -14.36 3.90
N HIS A 160 4.80 -14.36 2.78
CA HIS A 160 4.53 -15.24 1.63
C HIS A 160 3.14 -15.05 1.00
N VAL A 161 2.49 -13.91 1.24
CA VAL A 161 1.13 -13.66 0.75
C VAL A 161 1.03 -13.56 -0.77
N PHE A 162 2.16 -13.33 -1.45
CA PHE A 162 2.25 -13.23 -2.90
C PHE A 162 2.57 -14.57 -3.59
N ASP A 163 2.91 -15.60 -2.83
CA ASP A 163 3.30 -16.90 -3.38
C ASP A 163 2.07 -17.68 -3.88
N ASP A 164 2.30 -18.56 -4.86
CA ASP A 164 1.31 -19.49 -5.42
C ASP A 164 0.94 -20.62 -4.46
#